data_AF-A0A2S7P8T4-F1
#
_entry.id   AF-A0A2S7P8T4-F1
#
_cell.length_a   1.000
_cell.length_b   1.000
_cell.length_c   1.000
_cell.angle_alpha   90.00
_cell.angle_beta   90.00
_cell.angle_gamma   90.00
#
_symmetry.space_group_name_H-M   'P 1'
#
loop_
_entity.id
_entity.type
_entity.pdbx_description
1 polymer ?
#
loop_
_entity_poly.entity_id
_entity_poly.type
_entity_poly.pdbx_seq_one_letter_code
_entity_poly.pdbx_strand_id
1 'polypeptide(L)'
;MKAEMKGFTNDEDELFAYFDETSTTSMLNALDDLDTFLEYEEPFDGIIAFSLGAALASTWIIDRVKRGISIPFKCAVFLSAGMPVSVQELHKGRRVDFDPNTSGVLINIPTSHLWGAQDWLADSAEKLSEMCQAAGRSVLVHSGGHQVPASGEDLTRAVNTIRRCIILAQ
;
A
#
# COMPACT_ATOMS: atom_id res chain seq x y z
N MET A 1 -20.57 -7.47 -5.91
CA MET A 1 -19.37 -8.29 -5.62
C MET A 1 -18.39 -8.15 -6.77
N LYS A 2 -17.14 -7.75 -6.50
CA LYS A 2 -16.10 -7.69 -7.53
C LYS A 2 -15.84 -9.09 -8.12
N ALA A 3 -15.49 -9.17 -9.40
CA ALA A 3 -15.32 -10.45 -10.11
C ALA A 3 -14.28 -11.37 -9.45
N GLU A 4 -13.29 -10.79 -8.78
CA GLU A 4 -12.20 -11.45 -8.07
C GLU A 4 -12.60 -12.16 -6.75
N MET A 5 -13.81 -11.95 -6.23
CA MET A 5 -14.30 -12.64 -5.02
C MET A 5 -15.14 -13.88 -5.30
N LYS A 6 -15.45 -14.17 -6.58
CA LYS A 6 -16.25 -15.35 -6.95
C LYS A 6 -15.47 -16.64 -6.64
N GLY A 7 -15.99 -17.40 -5.68
CA GLY A 7 -15.46 -18.72 -5.29
C GLY A 7 -14.79 -18.76 -3.91
N PHE A 8 -14.65 -17.62 -3.23
CA PHE A 8 -14.03 -17.53 -1.89
C PHE A 8 -15.02 -17.17 -0.78
N THR A 9 -16.22 -16.73 -1.13
CA THR A 9 -17.21 -16.24 -0.16
C THR A 9 -18.61 -16.73 -0.54
N ASN A 10 -19.44 -17.02 0.46
CA ASN A 10 -20.87 -17.19 0.29
C ASN A 10 -21.56 -15.83 0.30
N ASP A 11 -22.78 -15.75 -0.24
CA ASP A 11 -23.58 -14.51 -0.24
C ASP A 11 -23.93 -14.02 1.18
N GLU A 12 -23.73 -14.86 2.21
CA GLU A 12 -23.97 -14.55 3.62
C GLU A 12 -22.73 -14.06 4.38
N ASP A 13 -21.54 -14.07 3.76
CA ASP A 13 -20.32 -13.67 4.45
C ASP A 13 -20.30 -12.14 4.64
N GLU A 14 -19.98 -11.69 5.86
CA GLU A 14 -19.73 -10.28 6.13
C GLU A 14 -18.38 -9.89 5.52
N LEU A 15 -18.43 -9.04 4.49
CA LEU A 15 -17.26 -8.60 3.74
C LEU A 15 -16.83 -7.22 4.19
N PHE A 16 -15.56 -7.10 4.57
CA PHE A 16 -14.96 -5.84 4.98
C PHE A 16 -14.09 -5.27 3.86
N ALA A 17 -14.16 -3.95 3.70
CA ALA A 17 -13.25 -3.19 2.85
C ALA A 17 -12.81 -1.95 3.65
N TYR A 18 -11.57 -1.51 3.43
CA TYR A 18 -11.08 -0.28 4.05
C TYR A 18 -11.91 0.94 3.61
N PHE A 19 -12.30 0.99 2.34
CA PHE A 19 -13.16 2.04 1.80
C PHE A 19 -13.86 1.59 0.51
N ASP A 20 -14.94 2.27 0.16
CA ASP A 20 -15.54 2.21 -1.17
C ASP A 20 -14.71 3.03 -2.17
N GLU A 21 -14.15 2.35 -3.16
CA GLU A 21 -13.31 2.92 -4.22
C GLU A 21 -14.00 3.93 -5.14
N THR A 22 -15.33 4.03 -5.06
CA THR A 22 -16.14 5.01 -5.80
C THR A 22 -16.58 6.20 -4.94
N SER A 23 -16.32 6.16 -3.62
CA SER A 23 -16.74 7.19 -2.67
C SER A 23 -15.53 7.91 -2.09
N THR A 24 -15.32 9.17 -2.50
CA THR A 24 -14.24 9.99 -1.92
C THR A 24 -14.42 10.22 -0.43
N THR A 25 -15.66 10.32 0.04
CA THR A 25 -15.95 10.40 1.48
C THR A 25 -15.53 9.13 2.20
N SER A 26 -15.79 7.94 1.65
CA SER A 26 -15.34 6.69 2.28
C SER A 26 -13.82 6.59 2.34
N MET A 27 -13.11 7.05 1.31
CA MET A 27 -11.64 7.09 1.30
C MET A 27 -11.07 8.04 2.37
N LEU A 28 -11.66 9.23 2.49
CA LEU A 28 -11.27 10.21 3.51
C LEU A 28 -11.51 9.65 4.92
N ASN A 29 -12.66 9.04 5.16
CA ASN A 29 -12.95 8.39 6.44
C ASN A 29 -11.91 7.31 6.78
N ALA A 30 -11.50 6.49 5.79
CA ALA A 30 -10.48 5.46 6.05
C ALA A 30 -9.09 6.04 6.39
N LEU A 31 -8.76 7.22 5.86
CA LEU A 31 -7.53 7.94 6.23
C LEU A 31 -7.63 8.50 7.65
N ASP A 32 -8.80 9.05 8.01
CA ASP A 32 -9.08 9.55 9.36
C ASP A 32 -9.10 8.40 10.39
N ASP A 33 -9.64 7.23 10.03
CA ASP A 33 -9.65 6.03 10.85
C ASP A 33 -8.20 5.54 11.11
N LEU A 34 -7.33 5.58 10.10
CA LEU A 34 -5.91 5.25 10.25
C LEU A 34 -5.18 6.26 11.13
N ASP A 35 -5.45 7.57 10.97
CA ASP A 35 -4.91 8.60 11.87
C ASP A 35 -5.36 8.34 13.33
N THR A 36 -6.65 8.10 13.55
CA THR A 36 -7.23 7.83 14.86
C THR A 36 -6.61 6.59 15.52
N PHE A 37 -6.42 5.52 14.75
CA PHE A 37 -5.78 4.30 15.24
C PHE A 37 -4.33 4.55 15.68
N LEU A 38 -3.55 5.27 14.86
CA LEU A 38 -2.14 5.57 15.15
C LEU A 38 -1.96 6.57 16.30
N GLU A 39 -2.96 7.38 16.61
CA GLU A 39 -2.96 8.27 17.77
C GLU A 39 -3.25 7.53 19.09
N TYR A 40 -4.04 6.45 19.04
CA TYR A 40 -4.45 5.71 20.23
C TYR A 40 -3.45 4.60 20.64
N GLU A 41 -2.84 3.95 19.66
CA GLU A 41 -1.91 2.84 19.89
C GLU A 41 -0.46 3.32 20.10
N GLU A 42 0.36 2.47 20.75
CA GLU A 42 1.80 2.69 20.92
C GLU A 42 2.51 2.83 19.55
N PRO A 43 3.66 3.54 19.45
CA PRO A 43 4.27 3.86 18.17
C PRO A 43 4.72 2.62 17.41
N PHE A 44 4.27 2.51 16.16
CA PHE A 44 4.68 1.46 15.23
C PHE A 44 5.93 1.89 14.43
N ASP A 45 6.97 1.06 14.45
CA ASP A 45 8.19 1.29 13.66
C ASP A 45 8.00 1.08 12.15
N GLY A 46 6.91 0.45 11.73
CA GLY A 46 6.65 0.19 10.31
C GLY A 46 5.22 -0.17 10.03
N ILE A 47 4.85 -0.10 8.75
CA ILE A 47 3.53 -0.45 8.24
C ILE A 47 3.65 -1.54 7.17
N ILE A 48 2.77 -2.54 7.24
CA ILE A 48 2.62 -3.57 6.20
C ILE A 48 1.18 -3.55 5.71
N ALA A 49 1.02 -3.57 4.39
CA ALA A 49 -0.30 -3.43 3.80
C ALA A 49 -0.43 -4.22 2.49
N PHE A 50 -1.64 -4.73 2.24
CA PHE A 50 -1.96 -5.54 1.07
C PHE A 50 -3.06 -4.88 0.24
N SER A 51 -2.92 -4.88 -1.09
CA SER A 51 -3.97 -4.50 -2.04
C SER A 51 -4.55 -3.09 -1.74
N LEU A 52 -5.84 -3.00 -1.46
CA LEU A 52 -6.52 -1.76 -1.09
C LEU A 52 -5.91 -1.09 0.15
N GLY A 53 -5.47 -1.87 1.14
CA GLY A 53 -4.78 -1.36 2.31
C GLY A 53 -3.43 -0.73 1.97
N ALA A 54 -2.74 -1.24 0.94
CA ALA A 54 -1.48 -0.65 0.49
C ALA A 54 -1.71 0.69 -0.23
N ALA A 55 -2.80 0.82 -0.99
CA ALA A 55 -3.23 2.10 -1.54
C ALA A 55 -3.57 3.10 -0.42
N LEU A 56 -4.27 2.67 0.64
CA LEU A 56 -4.55 3.49 1.82
C LEU A 56 -3.27 3.97 2.50
N ALA A 57 -2.40 3.03 2.88
CA ALA A 57 -1.18 3.30 3.61
C ALA A 57 -0.22 4.21 2.83
N SER A 58 -0.04 3.96 1.54
CA SER A 58 0.81 4.81 0.69
C SER A 58 0.20 6.20 0.48
N THR A 59 -1.12 6.31 0.29
CA THR A 59 -1.83 7.60 0.23
C THR A 59 -1.62 8.41 1.50
N TRP A 60 -1.78 7.76 2.66
CA TRP A 60 -1.59 8.39 3.97
C TRP A 60 -0.16 8.90 4.17
N ILE A 61 0.85 8.07 3.85
CA ILE A 61 2.26 8.47 3.94
C ILE A 61 2.53 9.68 3.03
N ILE A 62 2.06 9.62 1.77
CA ILE A 62 2.29 10.68 0.78
C ILE A 62 1.62 11.98 1.22
N ASP A 63 0.38 11.95 1.72
CA ASP A 63 -0.31 13.16 2.20
C ASP A 63 0.45 13.84 3.33
N ARG A 64 0.89 13.07 4.34
CA ARG A 64 1.69 13.60 5.44
C ARG A 64 3.00 14.21 4.98
N VAL A 65 3.75 13.52 4.13
CA VAL A 65 5.00 14.05 3.56
C VAL A 65 4.75 15.35 2.79
N LYS A 66 3.71 15.41 1.94
CA LYS A 66 3.37 16.62 1.18
C LYS A 66 2.93 17.79 2.06
N ARG A 67 2.36 17.51 3.25
CA ARG A 67 1.99 18.51 4.26
C ARG A 67 3.14 18.91 5.20
N GLY A 68 4.31 18.29 5.06
CA GLY A 68 5.46 18.51 5.96
C GLY A 68 5.25 17.92 7.36
N ILE A 69 4.35 16.94 7.49
CA ILE A 69 4.07 16.24 8.74
C ILE A 69 4.94 14.99 8.79
N SER A 70 5.62 14.77 9.93
CA SER A 70 6.41 13.55 10.13
C SER A 70 5.51 12.31 10.15
N ILE A 71 5.99 11.24 9.53
CA ILE A 71 5.41 9.91 9.66
C ILE A 71 6.08 9.17 10.84
N PRO A 72 5.34 8.35 11.60
CA PRO A 72 5.90 7.60 12.74
C PRO A 72 6.70 6.37 12.29
N PHE A 73 6.55 5.94 11.04
CA PHE A 73 7.16 4.73 10.51
C PHE A 73 8.61 4.95 10.06
N LYS A 74 9.46 3.96 10.37
CA LYS A 74 10.83 3.85 9.85
C LYS A 74 10.88 3.07 8.53
N CYS A 75 9.90 2.21 8.24
CA CYS A 75 9.81 1.47 6.97
C CYS A 75 8.37 1.16 6.57
N ALA A 76 8.16 0.84 5.29
CA ALA A 76 6.87 0.37 4.77
C ALA A 76 7.01 -0.87 3.89
N VAL A 77 6.03 -1.76 3.96
CA VAL A 77 5.94 -2.99 3.14
C VAL A 77 4.60 -2.98 2.41
N PHE A 78 4.67 -2.97 1.08
CA PHE A 78 3.51 -2.96 0.20
C PHE A 78 3.43 -4.29 -0.57
N LEU A 79 2.31 -4.98 -0.42
CA LEU A 79 2.03 -6.27 -1.04
C LEU A 79 0.89 -6.09 -2.05
N SER A 80 1.11 -6.41 -3.32
CA SER A 80 0.11 -6.31 -4.41
C SER A 80 -0.62 -4.96 -4.43
N ALA A 81 0.12 -3.86 -4.35
CA ALA A 81 -0.47 -2.56 -4.04
C ALA A 81 -1.34 -1.98 -5.15
N GLY A 82 -2.48 -1.39 -4.75
CA GLY A 82 -3.20 -0.44 -5.58
C GLY A 82 -2.53 0.95 -5.62
N MET A 83 -2.98 1.80 -6.54
CA MET A 83 -2.43 3.15 -6.70
C MET A 83 -2.76 4.07 -5.51
N PRO A 84 -1.80 4.85 -4.99
CA PRO A 84 -2.10 5.93 -4.07
C PRO A 84 -2.82 7.07 -4.79
N VAL A 85 -3.64 7.82 -4.05
CA VAL A 85 -4.49 8.90 -4.57
C VAL A 85 -4.21 10.25 -3.91
N SER A 86 -4.50 11.35 -4.59
CA SER A 86 -4.34 12.69 -4.04
C SER A 86 -5.45 13.05 -3.06
N VAL A 87 -5.14 13.13 -1.76
CA VAL A 87 -6.08 13.55 -0.70
C VAL A 87 -6.64 14.96 -0.96
N GLN A 88 -5.84 15.86 -1.54
CA GLN A 88 -6.32 17.18 -1.94
C GLN A 88 -7.46 17.10 -2.99
N GLU A 89 -7.41 16.13 -3.89
CA GLU A 89 -8.44 15.93 -4.90
C GLU A 89 -9.66 15.19 -4.32
N LEU A 90 -9.46 14.29 -3.36
CA LEU A 90 -10.55 13.63 -2.64
C LEU A 90 -11.45 14.65 -1.93
N HIS A 91 -10.87 15.66 -1.28
CA HIS A 91 -11.62 16.77 -0.67
C HIS A 91 -12.43 17.59 -1.70
N LYS A 92 -12.08 17.55 -2.98
CA LYS A 92 -12.82 18.17 -4.09
C LYS A 92 -13.84 17.22 -4.72
N GLY A 93 -14.05 16.03 -4.15
CA GLY A 93 -14.94 15.01 -4.70
C GLY A 93 -14.38 14.27 -5.91
N ARG A 94 -13.05 14.25 -6.12
CA ARG A 94 -12.41 13.58 -7.25
C ARG A 94 -11.36 12.58 -6.79
N ARG A 95 -11.42 11.35 -7.34
CA ARG A 95 -10.33 10.39 -7.24
C ARG A 95 -9.31 10.68 -8.34
N VAL A 96 -8.09 11.02 -7.95
CA VAL A 96 -6.96 11.23 -8.87
C VAL A 96 -5.78 10.43 -8.34
N ASP A 97 -5.39 9.40 -9.08
CA ASP A 97 -4.24 8.57 -8.77
C ASP A 97 -2.94 9.38 -9.00
N PHE A 98 -1.91 9.14 -8.19
CA PHE A 98 -0.59 9.69 -8.45
C PHE A 98 0.05 9.02 -9.67
N ASP A 99 0.88 9.76 -10.40
CA ASP A 99 1.68 9.24 -11.50
C ASP A 99 3.17 9.47 -11.19
N PRO A 100 4.01 8.42 -11.13
CA PRO A 100 5.43 8.57 -10.82
C PRO A 100 6.15 9.48 -11.83
N ASN A 101 5.69 9.54 -13.08
CA ASN A 101 6.31 10.38 -14.12
C ASN A 101 6.11 11.88 -13.87
N THR A 102 5.04 12.26 -13.17
CA THR A 102 4.73 13.66 -12.87
C THR A 102 5.05 14.03 -11.43
N SER A 103 4.94 13.07 -10.51
CA SER A 103 5.10 13.30 -9.08
C SER A 103 6.52 13.01 -8.57
N GLY A 104 7.28 12.19 -9.30
CA GLY A 104 8.61 11.76 -8.88
C GLY A 104 8.59 10.92 -7.61
N VAL A 105 9.65 11.05 -6.80
CA VAL A 105 9.78 10.37 -5.52
C VAL A 105 8.99 11.10 -4.43
N LEU A 106 8.10 10.37 -3.76
CA LEU A 106 7.23 10.88 -2.69
C LEU A 106 7.49 10.19 -1.33
N ILE A 107 8.02 8.97 -1.32
CA ILE A 107 8.26 8.20 -0.10
C ILE A 107 9.77 7.96 0.08
N ASN A 108 10.32 8.51 1.16
CA ASN A 108 11.78 8.51 1.40
C ASN A 108 12.26 7.52 2.46
N ILE A 109 11.35 6.88 3.20
CA ILE A 109 11.71 5.77 4.10
C ILE A 109 12.02 4.50 3.29
N PRO A 110 12.80 3.56 3.84
CA PRO A 110 12.93 2.22 3.28
C PRO A 110 11.59 1.58 2.95
N THR A 111 11.50 0.98 1.76
CA THR A 111 10.28 0.32 1.29
C THR A 111 10.56 -1.05 0.70
N SER A 112 9.64 -1.98 0.92
CA SER A 112 9.60 -3.29 0.27
C SER A 112 8.33 -3.40 -0.57
N HIS A 113 8.46 -3.78 -1.83
CA HIS A 113 7.35 -3.93 -2.76
C HIS A 113 7.33 -5.36 -3.29
N LEU A 114 6.24 -6.07 -3.07
CA LEU A 114 6.06 -7.46 -3.50
C LEU A 114 4.78 -7.56 -4.31
N TRP A 115 4.82 -8.16 -5.49
CA TRP A 115 3.61 -8.47 -6.27
C TRP A 115 3.80 -9.71 -7.15
N GLY A 116 2.68 -10.26 -7.61
CA GLY A 116 2.68 -11.42 -8.47
C GLY A 116 2.91 -11.07 -9.94
N ALA A 117 3.64 -11.89 -10.67
CA ALA A 117 3.84 -11.75 -12.11
C ALA A 117 2.53 -11.91 -12.92
N GLN A 118 1.47 -12.49 -12.34
CA GLN A 118 0.13 -12.56 -12.93
C GLN A 118 -0.90 -11.73 -12.16
N ASP A 119 -0.45 -10.79 -11.33
CA ASP A 119 -1.31 -9.89 -10.58
C ASP A 119 -1.92 -8.83 -11.51
N TRP A 120 -3.24 -8.65 -11.47
CA TRP A 120 -3.92 -7.60 -12.24
C TRP A 120 -3.58 -6.19 -11.75
N LEU A 121 -2.99 -6.06 -10.56
CA LEU A 121 -2.44 -4.80 -10.04
C LEU A 121 -0.92 -4.68 -10.22
N ALA A 122 -0.26 -5.56 -11.00
CA ALA A 122 1.20 -5.51 -11.20
C ALA A 122 1.67 -4.11 -11.65
N ASP A 123 0.99 -3.50 -12.62
CA ASP A 123 1.30 -2.15 -13.11
C ASP A 123 1.15 -1.08 -12.01
N SER A 124 0.21 -1.26 -11.08
CA SER A 124 -0.02 -0.32 -9.98
C SER A 124 1.04 -0.47 -8.90
N ALA A 125 1.38 -1.71 -8.54
CA ALA A 125 2.43 -2.02 -7.58
C ALA A 125 3.81 -1.53 -8.07
N GLU A 126 4.10 -1.71 -9.36
CA GLU A 126 5.32 -1.20 -9.98
C GLU A 126 5.39 0.33 -9.91
N LYS A 127 4.33 1.03 -10.33
CA LYS A 127 4.27 2.51 -10.27
C LYS A 127 4.40 3.06 -8.86
N LEU A 128 3.78 2.42 -7.86
CA LEU A 128 3.97 2.81 -6.46
C LEU A 128 5.44 2.64 -6.05
N SER A 129 6.10 1.56 -6.48
CA SER A 129 7.51 1.34 -6.21
C SER A 129 8.36 2.49 -6.79
N GLU A 130 8.04 2.97 -7.99
CA GLU A 130 8.73 4.08 -8.66
C GLU A 130 8.64 5.40 -7.88
N MET A 131 7.56 5.61 -7.11
CA MET A 131 7.39 6.77 -6.22
C MET A 131 8.21 6.67 -4.91
N CYS A 132 8.90 5.55 -4.67
CA CYS A 132 9.70 5.34 -3.46
C CYS A 132 11.21 5.49 -3.74
N GLN A 133 11.95 6.05 -2.79
CA GLN A 133 13.38 6.35 -2.94
C GLN A 133 14.21 5.11 -3.29
N ALA A 134 14.89 5.15 -4.44
CA ALA A 134 15.60 4.00 -5.00
C ALA A 134 16.66 3.39 -4.06
N ALA A 135 17.35 4.21 -3.27
CA ALA A 135 18.37 3.73 -2.33
C ALA A 135 17.82 2.84 -1.20
N GLY A 136 16.55 3.06 -0.81
CA GLY A 136 15.86 2.30 0.24
C GLY A 136 14.84 1.30 -0.29
N ARG A 137 14.72 1.14 -1.62
CA ARG A 137 13.67 0.37 -2.27
C ARG A 137 14.12 -1.07 -2.55
N SER A 138 13.34 -2.03 -2.06
CA SER A 138 13.48 -3.46 -2.38
C SER A 138 12.25 -3.93 -3.14
N VAL A 139 12.45 -4.67 -4.23
CA VAL A 139 11.37 -5.15 -5.11
C VAL A 139 11.47 -6.66 -5.30
N LEU A 140 10.33 -7.34 -5.25
CA LEU A 140 10.20 -8.75 -5.60
C LEU A 140 8.95 -8.97 -6.45
N VAL A 141 9.14 -9.53 -7.64
CA VAL A 141 8.07 -10.12 -8.45
C VAL A 141 8.09 -11.63 -8.24
N HIS A 142 7.02 -12.18 -7.67
CA HIS A 142 6.86 -13.61 -7.40
C HIS A 142 6.02 -14.30 -8.49
N SER A 143 5.99 -15.63 -8.52
CA SER A 143 5.40 -16.37 -9.65
C SER A 143 3.88 -16.51 -9.60
N GLY A 144 3.19 -15.79 -8.71
CA GLY A 144 1.76 -15.93 -8.47
C GLY A 144 0.92 -14.78 -9.03
N GLY A 145 -0.37 -14.79 -8.70
CA GLY A 145 -1.31 -13.69 -8.96
C GLY A 145 -1.42 -12.71 -7.79
N HIS A 146 -2.62 -12.20 -7.55
CA HIS A 146 -2.95 -11.27 -6.47
C HIS A 146 -3.04 -11.95 -5.10
N GLN A 147 -1.88 -12.23 -4.51
CA GLN A 147 -1.80 -12.95 -3.24
C GLN A 147 -0.48 -12.67 -2.53
N VAL A 148 -0.47 -12.92 -1.23
CA VAL A 148 0.79 -12.96 -0.46
C VAL A 148 1.41 -14.35 -0.62
N PRO A 149 2.71 -14.47 -0.96
CA PRO A 149 3.39 -15.77 -1.00
C PRO A 149 3.26 -16.51 0.34
N ALA A 150 2.70 -17.72 0.31
CA ALA A 150 2.40 -18.50 1.52
C ALA A 150 3.34 -19.70 1.74
N SER A 151 4.09 -20.13 0.73
CA SER A 151 4.98 -21.29 0.84
C SER A 151 6.11 -21.28 -0.20
N GLY A 152 7.07 -22.19 -0.02
CA GLY A 152 8.11 -22.46 -0.99
C GLY A 152 9.14 -21.35 -1.17
N GLU A 153 9.71 -21.29 -2.37
CA GLU A 153 10.77 -20.34 -2.72
C GLU A 153 10.28 -18.89 -2.70
N ASP A 154 9.06 -18.63 -3.17
CA ASP A 154 8.50 -17.28 -3.20
C ASP A 154 8.27 -16.72 -1.79
N LEU A 155 7.84 -17.54 -0.82
CA LEU A 155 7.79 -17.11 0.59
C LEU A 155 9.19 -16.75 1.11
N THR A 156 10.18 -17.59 0.81
CA THR A 156 11.57 -17.36 1.25
C THR A 156 12.12 -16.05 0.68
N ARG A 157 11.89 -15.81 -0.61
CA ARG A 157 12.26 -14.56 -1.30
C ARG A 157 11.52 -13.36 -0.71
N ALA A 158 10.22 -13.50 -0.41
CA ALA A 158 9.40 -12.46 0.20
C ALA A 158 9.95 -12.04 1.56
N VAL A 159 10.19 -13.00 2.46
CA VAL A 159 10.76 -12.75 3.80
C VAL A 159 12.12 -12.08 3.69
N ASN A 160 13.01 -12.54 2.80
CA ASN A 160 14.33 -11.93 2.63
C ASN A 160 14.24 -10.48 2.12
N THR A 161 13.30 -10.19 1.22
CA THR A 161 13.07 -8.83 0.68
C THR A 161 12.56 -7.90 1.78
N ILE A 162 11.58 -8.35 2.58
CA ILE A 162 11.06 -7.58 3.72
C ILE A 162 12.15 -7.36 4.77
N ARG A 163 12.94 -8.38 5.09
CA ARG A 163 14.04 -8.28 6.06
C ARG A 163 15.07 -7.24 5.65
N ARG A 164 15.40 -7.16 4.36
CA ARG A 164 16.30 -6.12 3.82
C ARG A 164 15.75 -4.72 4.06
N CYS A 165 14.45 -4.51 3.83
CA CYS A 165 13.78 -3.24 4.09
C CYS A 165 13.88 -2.84 5.57
N ILE A 166 13.62 -3.79 6.49
CA ILE A 166 13.71 -3.56 7.93
C ILE A 166 15.15 -3.21 8.36
N ILE A 167 16.17 -3.89 7.80
CA ILE A 167 17.57 -3.60 8.11
C ILE A 167 17.98 -2.19 7.66
N LEU A 168 17.46 -1.72 6.52
CA LEU A 168 17.73 -0.36 6.03
C LEU A 168 17.10 0.74 6.89
N ALA A 169 16.19 0.38 7.80
CA ALA A 169 15.45 1.29 8.67
C ALA A 169 16.06 1.45 10.07
N GLN A 170 17.20 0.79 10.33
CA GLN A 170 17.99 0.87 11.57
C GLN A 170 19.06 1.95 11.47
#